data_AF-A0A9R1V3M0-F1
#
_entry.id   AF-A0A9R1V3M0-F1
#
_cell.length_a   1.000
_cell.length_b   1.000
_cell.length_c   1.000
_cell.angle_alpha   90.00
_cell.angle_beta   90.00
_cell.angle_gamma   90.00
#
_symmetry.space_group_name_H-M   'P 1'
#
loop_
_entity.id
_entity.type
_entity.pdbx_description
1 polymer ?
#
loop_
_entity_poly.entity_id
_entity_poly.type
_entity_poly.pdbx_seq_one_letter_code
_entity_poly.pdbx_strand_id
1 'polypeptide(L)'
;MLEDEEQNDGCKPMVLSSLSFSMFTLGTVAPQFTGVSIVEDGGEGITMGLEMNWEGNPNIILDIKTRLGVGFPVQVKNIAFTAFLG
;
A
#
# COMPACT_ATOMS: atom_id res chain seq x y z
N MET A 1 31.12 9.72 21.16
CA MET A 1 29.72 9.99 20.84
C MET A 1 29.44 9.12 19.62
N LEU A 2 28.86 7.94 19.86
CA LEU A 2 28.54 7.00 18.80
C LEU A 2 27.35 7.61 18.05
N GLU A 3 27.47 7.74 16.74
CA GLU A 3 26.33 8.04 15.89
C GLU A 3 25.47 6.78 15.91
N ASP A 4 24.39 6.80 16.69
CA ASP A 4 23.40 5.74 16.70
C ASP A 4 22.81 5.69 15.28
N GLU A 5 23.17 4.67 14.52
CA GLU A 5 22.43 4.31 13.31
C GLU A 5 20.98 4.13 13.73
N GLU A 6 20.12 5.04 13.27
CA GLU A 6 18.68 4.91 13.38
C GLU A 6 18.29 3.65 12.59
N GLN A 7 18.36 2.51 13.28
CA GLN A 7 17.85 1.24 12.81
C GLN A 7 16.34 1.44 12.71
N ASN A 8 15.86 1.85 11.53
CA ASN A 8 14.45 1.79 11.17
C ASN A 8 14.06 0.30 11.15
N ASP A 9 13.79 -0.23 12.32
CA ASP A 9 13.35 -1.60 12.58
C ASP A 9 11.87 -1.68 12.22
N GLY A 10 11.57 -1.45 10.93
CA GLY A 10 10.23 -1.48 10.36
C GLY A 10 9.41 -2.57 11.05
N CYS A 11 8.35 -2.14 11.75
CA CYS A 11 7.68 -2.88 12.81
C CYS A 11 7.41 -4.34 12.40
N LYS A 12 8.33 -5.24 12.76
CA LYS A 12 8.22 -6.68 12.53
C LYS A 12 7.65 -7.29 13.80
N PRO A 13 6.43 -7.84 13.77
CA PRO A 13 5.91 -8.56 14.92
C PRO A 13 6.91 -9.61 15.41
N MET A 14 7.12 -9.68 16.72
CA MET A 14 8.18 -10.50 17.34
C MET A 14 8.08 -12.00 16.96
N VAL A 15 6.88 -12.46 16.60
CA VAL A 15 6.58 -13.84 16.19
C VAL A 15 6.93 -14.16 14.74
N LEU A 16 7.11 -13.14 13.88
CA LEU A 16 7.36 -13.31 12.45
C LEU A 16 8.86 -13.39 12.16
N SER A 17 9.23 -14.33 11.29
CA SER A 17 10.56 -14.43 10.67
C SER A 17 10.56 -13.78 9.29
N SER A 18 9.48 -13.94 8.51
CA SER A 18 9.29 -13.21 7.25
C SER A 18 7.82 -12.97 6.90
N LEU A 19 7.60 -11.91 6.14
CA LEU A 19 6.36 -11.59 5.45
C LEU A 19 6.73 -11.28 4.00
N SER A 20 6.23 -12.03 3.03
CA SER A 20 6.55 -11.84 1.61
C SER A 20 5.34 -12.05 0.72
N PHE A 21 5.25 -11.33 -0.38
CA PHE A 21 4.23 -11.60 -1.41
C PHE A 21 4.61 -12.86 -2.19
N SER A 22 3.71 -13.85 -2.23
CA SER A 22 3.78 -14.96 -3.18
C SER A 22 2.99 -14.64 -4.46
N MET A 23 2.01 -13.74 -4.37
CA MET A 23 1.29 -13.19 -5.51
C MET A 23 0.83 -11.77 -5.21
N PHE A 24 0.89 -10.89 -6.20
CA PHE A 24 0.38 -9.54 -6.12
C PHE A 24 -0.18 -9.12 -7.49
N THR A 25 -1.50 -9.01 -7.58
CA THR A 25 -2.17 -8.40 -8.72
C THR A 25 -3.14 -7.34 -8.23
N LEU A 26 -3.27 -6.24 -8.98
CA LEU A 26 -4.28 -5.20 -8.70
C LEU A 26 -5.68 -5.59 -9.20
N GLY A 27 -5.74 -6.59 -10.10
CA GLY A 27 -6.96 -7.00 -10.77
C GLY A 27 -7.16 -6.24 -12.08
N THR A 28 -8.41 -6.16 -12.51
CA THR A 28 -8.81 -5.59 -13.81
C THR A 28 -9.78 -4.43 -13.68
N VAL A 29 -10.31 -4.18 -12.48
CA VAL A 29 -11.17 -3.03 -12.22
C VAL A 29 -10.31 -1.79 -12.10
N ALA A 30 -10.50 -0.83 -13.01
CA ALA A 30 -9.81 0.44 -13.00
C ALA A 30 -10.43 1.40 -11.95
N PRO A 31 -9.66 2.34 -11.41
CA PRO A 31 -10.19 3.37 -10.52
C PRO A 31 -11.06 4.38 -11.26
N GLN A 32 -11.97 5.00 -10.53
CA GLN A 32 -12.88 6.03 -11.01
C GLN A 32 -12.50 7.38 -10.40
N PHE A 33 -12.36 8.40 -11.25
CA PHE A 33 -12.25 9.78 -10.80
C PHE A 33 -13.64 10.38 -10.69
N THR A 34 -13.99 10.86 -9.50
CA THR A 34 -15.30 11.47 -9.22
C THR A 34 -15.24 12.99 -9.16
N GLY A 35 -14.04 13.55 -9.03
CA GLY A 35 -13.80 14.98 -8.95
C GLY A 35 -12.42 15.34 -9.49
N VAL A 36 -12.33 16.53 -10.09
CA VAL A 36 -11.08 17.12 -10.58
C VAL A 36 -11.10 18.62 -10.29
N SER A 37 -9.98 19.16 -9.84
CA SER A 37 -9.80 20.58 -9.52
C SER A 37 -8.39 21.02 -9.88
N ILE A 38 -8.21 22.32 -10.12
CA ILE A 38 -6.89 22.94 -10.25
C ILE A 38 -6.56 23.60 -8.92
N VAL A 39 -5.35 23.37 -8.44
CA VAL A 39 -4.80 24.03 -7.26
C VAL A 39 -3.84 25.11 -7.74
N GLU A 40 -4.19 26.37 -7.49
CA GLU A 40 -3.35 27.51 -7.83
C GLU A 40 -2.30 27.71 -6.74
N ASP A 41 -1.03 27.47 -7.06
CA ASP A 41 0.11 27.65 -6.13
C ASP A 41 1.07 28.77 -6.58
N GLY A 42 0.75 29.47 -7.67
CA GLY A 42 1.56 30.56 -8.22
C GLY A 42 2.86 30.11 -8.91
N GLY A 43 3.07 28.80 -9.09
CA GLY A 43 4.19 28.25 -9.84
C GLY A 43 4.00 28.28 -11.36
N GLU A 44 5.05 27.91 -12.10
CA GLU A 44 5.01 27.77 -13.56
C GLU A 44 4.28 26.49 -14.03
N GLY A 45 3.65 25.74 -13.12
CA GLY A 45 2.98 24.47 -13.36
C GLY A 45 1.49 24.49 -13.04
N ILE A 46 0.81 23.41 -13.42
CA ILE A 46 -0.59 23.17 -13.04
C ILE A 46 -0.59 22.03 -12.02
N THR A 47 -0.97 22.34 -10.78
CA THR A 47 -1.24 21.34 -9.74
C THR A 47 -2.72 20.96 -9.81
N MET A 48 -3.04 19.67 -9.69
CA MET A 48 -4.41 19.16 -9.81
C MET A 48 -4.79 18.36 -8.58
N GLY A 49 -6.00 18.61 -8.06
CA GLY A 49 -6.65 17.78 -7.06
C GLY A 49 -7.59 16.78 -7.72
N LEU A 50 -7.48 15.49 -7.40
CA LEU A 50 -8.29 14.40 -7.92
C LEU A 50 -9.00 13.66 -6.77
N GLU A 51 -10.31 13.48 -6.89
CA GLU A 51 -11.06 12.57 -6.02
C GLU A 51 -11.18 11.21 -6.71
N MET A 52 -10.75 10.16 -6.03
CA MET A 52 -10.59 8.83 -6.59
C MET A 52 -11.29 7.80 -5.72
N ASN A 53 -12.11 6.97 -6.36
CA ASN A 53 -12.68 5.75 -5.79
C ASN A 53 -12.14 4.55 -6.55
N TRP A 54 -11.73 3.51 -5.83
CA TRP A 54 -11.33 2.25 -6.42
C TRP A 54 -11.95 1.10 -5.66
N GLU A 55 -12.75 0.29 -6.34
CA GLU A 55 -13.28 -0.98 -5.85
C GLU A 55 -12.58 -2.13 -6.58
N GLY A 56 -11.29 -2.26 -6.32
CA GLY A 56 -10.42 -3.21 -6.98
C GLY A 56 -10.74 -4.67 -6.65
N ASN A 57 -10.39 -5.56 -7.59
CA ASN A 57 -10.40 -7.01 -7.42
C ASN A 57 -8.97 -7.59 -7.37
N PRO A 58 -8.11 -7.16 -6.44
CA PRO A 58 -6.74 -7.64 -6.37
C PRO A 58 -6.67 -9.09 -5.91
N ASN A 59 -5.57 -9.76 -6.25
CA ASN A 59 -5.18 -11.03 -5.68
C ASN A 59 -3.82 -10.88 -5.02
N ILE A 60 -3.83 -10.71 -3.70
CA ILE A 60 -2.62 -10.56 -2.89
C ILE A 60 -2.52 -11.78 -1.98
N ILE A 61 -1.46 -12.56 -2.15
CA ILE A 61 -1.16 -13.68 -1.26
C ILE A 61 0.14 -13.35 -0.53
N LEU A 62 0.05 -13.33 0.79
CA LEU A 62 1.17 -13.14 1.71
C LEU A 62 1.60 -14.50 2.22
N ASP A 63 2.84 -14.89 1.96
CA ASP A 63 3.50 -15.98 2.65
C ASP A 63 4.06 -15.47 3.98
N ILE A 64 3.56 -16.03 5.08
CA ILE A 64 3.96 -15.68 6.44
C ILE A 64 4.78 -16.83 6.99
N LYS A 65 6.00 -16.55 7.43
CA LYS A 65 6.79 -17.50 8.21
C LYS A 65 6.96 -16.98 9.62
N THR A 66 6.68 -17.84 10.58
CA THR A 66 6.90 -17.55 12.00
C THR A 66 8.30 -17.99 12.42
N ARG A 67 8.80 -17.44 13.52
CA ARG A 67 10.08 -17.87 14.12
C ARG A 67 10.03 -19.28 14.70
N LEU A 68 8.83 -19.83 14.89
CA LEU A 68 8.60 -21.22 15.31
C LEU A 68 8.60 -22.19 14.11
N GLY A 69 8.85 -21.71 12.89
CA GLY A 69 8.94 -22.54 11.68
C GLY A 69 7.59 -22.86 11.02
N VAL A 70 6.49 -22.30 11.52
CA VAL A 70 5.15 -22.50 10.93
C VAL A 70 4.90 -21.48 9.83
N GLY A 71 4.45 -21.97 8.67
CA GLY A 71 4.07 -21.17 7.50
C GLY A 71 2.55 -21.03 7.38
N PHE A 72 2.08 -19.81 7.13
CA PHE A 72 0.65 -19.50 6.97
C PHE A 72 0.42 -18.57 5.78
N PRO A 73 -0.07 -19.05 4.62
CA PRO A 73 -0.45 -18.16 3.54
C PRO A 73 -1.76 -17.45 3.90
N VAL A 74 -1.79 -16.13 3.77
CA VAL A 74 -3.00 -15.31 3.92
C VAL A 74 -3.30 -14.62 2.60
N GLN A 75 -4.56 -14.66 2.18
CA GLN A 75 -5.00 -14.04 0.95
C GLN A 75 -5.89 -12.83 1.24
N VAL A 76 -5.56 -11.69 0.63
CA VAL A 76 -6.40 -10.50 0.59
C VAL A 76 -7.04 -10.41 -0.78
N LYS A 77 -8.35 -10.19 -0.79
CA LYS A 77 -9.17 -9.99 -1.99
C LYS A 77 -10.09 -8.80 -1.75
N ASN A 78 -10.50 -8.17 -2.83
CA ASN A 78 -11.49 -7.09 -2.87
C ASN A 78 -11.08 -5.91 -1.96
N ILE A 79 -10.47 -4.89 -2.57
CA ILE A 79 -10.04 -3.70 -1.84
C ILE A 79 -10.84 -2.52 -2.35
N ALA A 80 -11.50 -1.83 -1.42
CA ALA A 80 -12.09 -0.53 -1.68
C ALA A 80 -11.21 0.56 -1.07
N PHE A 81 -10.87 1.60 -1.83
CA PHE A 81 -10.31 2.83 -1.28
C PHE A 81 -10.98 4.05 -1.89
N THR A 82 -11.07 5.11 -1.08
CA THR A 82 -11.46 6.45 -1.49
C THR A 82 -10.37 7.41 -1.02
N ALA A 83 -9.89 8.26 -1.91
CA ALA A 83 -8.84 9.21 -1.61
C ALA A 83 -9.02 10.52 -2.37
N PHE A 84 -8.54 11.61 -1.77
CA PHE A 84 -8.22 12.83 -2.47
C PHE A 84 -6.70 12.85 -2.74
N LEU A 85 -6.29 13.11 -3.97
CA LEU A 85 -4.90 13.21 -4.41
C LEU A 85 -4.66 14.65 -4.86
N GLY A 86 -3.76 15.39 -4.23
CA GLY A 86 -3.44 16.77 -4.57
C GLY A 86 -2.18 17.26 -3.87
#